data_AF-A0A9D7YMA8-F1
#
_entry.id   AF-A0A9D7YMA8-F1
#
_cell.length_a   1.000
_cell.length_b   1.000
_cell.length_c   1.000
_cell.angle_alpha   90.00
_cell.angle_beta   90.00
_cell.angle_gamma   90.00
#
_symmetry.space_group_name_H-M   'P 1'
#
loop_
_entity.id
_entity.type
_entity.pdbx_description
1 polymer ?
#
loop_
_entity_poly.entity_id
_entity_poly.type
_entity_poly.pdbx_seq_one_letter_code
_entity_poly.pdbx_strand_id
1 'polypeptide(L)'
;MMKRTWSATVLVAASAAASGQTFNVEFGADASAPPADYGAAGLPGAWNTFTTMPLGLRFPLVDIHGQSVVGMIYNIGGTGTMSADNPATSGGDGALLDDAMTSLNNPLDTCIFFESLVNGDY
;
A
#
# COMPACT_ATOMS: atom_id res chain seq x y z
N MET A 1 -21.37 15.80 62.23
CA MET A 1 -21.04 16.29 60.88
C MET A 1 -20.31 15.18 60.12
N MET A 2 -20.99 14.44 59.25
CA MET A 2 -20.40 13.36 58.44
C MET A 2 -19.86 13.95 57.13
N LYS A 3 -18.55 13.83 56.90
CA LYS A 3 -17.89 14.27 55.67
C LYS A 3 -18.07 13.17 54.61
N ARG A 4 -18.87 13.45 53.57
CA ARG A 4 -19.01 12.61 52.38
C ARG A 4 -17.86 12.92 51.41
N THR A 5 -16.89 12.02 51.31
CA THR A 5 -15.87 12.04 50.25
C THR A 5 -16.44 11.42 48.99
N TRP A 6 -16.46 12.19 47.91
CA TRP A 6 -16.83 11.74 46.57
C TRP A 6 -15.55 11.32 45.84
N SER A 7 -15.44 10.04 45.46
CA SER A 7 -14.37 9.57 44.58
C SER A 7 -14.80 9.77 43.12
N ALA A 8 -14.06 10.60 42.38
CA ALA A 8 -14.24 10.76 40.95
C ALA A 8 -13.40 9.69 40.21
N THR A 9 -14.07 8.75 39.55
CA THR A 9 -13.42 7.79 38.65
C THR A 9 -13.14 8.49 37.32
N VAL A 10 -11.87 8.69 36.99
CA VAL A 10 -11.43 9.17 35.66
C VAL A 10 -11.38 7.96 34.73
N LEU A 11 -12.30 7.88 33.75
CA LEU A 11 -12.15 6.96 32.63
C LEU A 11 -11.11 7.55 31.66
N VAL A 12 -9.94 6.93 31.58
CA VAL A 12 -9.00 7.17 30.49
C VAL A 12 -9.48 6.33 29.30
N ALA A 13 -10.11 6.97 28.32
CA ALA A 13 -10.41 6.35 27.05
C ALA A 13 -9.10 6.15 26.28
N ALA A 14 -8.58 4.92 26.28
CA ALA A 14 -7.50 4.54 25.38
C ALA A 14 -8.09 4.48 23.96
N SER A 15 -7.91 5.55 23.18
CA SER A 15 -8.08 5.49 21.73
C SER A 15 -6.97 4.59 21.18
N ALA A 16 -7.25 3.29 21.06
CA ALA A 16 -6.41 2.42 20.25
C ALA A 16 -6.42 3.00 18.84
N ALA A 17 -5.26 3.45 18.36
CA ALA A 17 -5.11 3.75 16.95
C ALA A 17 -5.53 2.49 16.19
N ALA A 18 -6.56 2.60 15.36
CA ALA A 18 -6.87 1.55 14.42
C ALA A 18 -5.65 1.46 13.49
N SER A 19 -4.75 0.51 13.77
CA SER A 19 -3.67 0.14 12.87
C SER A 19 -4.33 -0.60 11.70
N GLY A 20 -4.85 0.16 10.74
CA GLY A 20 -5.19 -0.39 9.44
C GLY A 20 -3.94 -1.07 8.90
N GLN A 21 -4.09 -2.27 8.37
CA GLN A 21 -2.99 -2.90 7.65
C GLN A 21 -2.87 -2.11 6.36
N THR A 22 -1.74 -1.47 6.09
CA THR A 22 -1.62 -0.70 4.85
C THR A 22 -0.40 -1.18 4.09
N PHE A 23 -0.53 -1.18 2.77
CA PHE A 23 0.50 -1.64 1.85
C PHE A 23 0.72 -0.55 0.81
N ASN A 24 1.98 -0.24 0.56
CA ASN A 24 2.34 0.60 -0.58
C ASN A 24 2.73 -0.33 -1.74
N VAL A 25 2.20 -0.06 -2.93
CA VAL A 25 2.44 -0.86 -4.14
C VAL A 25 2.88 0.08 -5.26
N GLU A 26 4.00 -0.26 -5.90
CA GLU A 26 4.57 0.45 -7.03
C GLU A 26 4.68 -0.50 -8.25
N PHE A 27 4.26 -0.03 -9.42
CA PHE A 27 4.38 -0.75 -10.69
C PHE A 27 5.40 -0.07 -11.61
N GLY A 28 6.67 -0.15 -11.21
CA GLY A 28 7.78 0.53 -11.87
C GLY A 28 9.10 -0.20 -11.68
N ALA A 29 10.20 0.44 -12.07
CA ALA A 29 11.53 -0.10 -11.80
C ALA A 29 11.82 -0.06 -10.29
N ASP A 30 12.52 -1.06 -9.75
CA ASP A 30 12.91 -1.03 -8.31
C ASP A 30 13.69 0.25 -7.95
N ALA A 31 14.45 0.79 -8.90
CA ALA A 31 15.20 2.03 -8.71
C ALA A 31 14.34 3.31 -8.73
N SER A 32 13.10 3.24 -9.22
CA SER A 32 12.13 4.34 -9.20
C SER A 32 11.14 4.25 -8.04
N ALA A 33 11.26 3.27 -7.13
CA ALA A 33 10.35 3.14 -6.01
C ALA A 33 10.29 4.44 -5.17
N PRO A 34 9.09 4.88 -4.73
CA PRO A 34 8.98 6.07 -3.92
C PRO A 34 9.75 5.94 -2.59
N PRO A 35 10.26 7.06 -2.04
CA PRO A 35 10.96 7.06 -0.76
C PRO A 35 10.11 6.49 0.39
N ALA A 36 10.76 5.88 1.38
CA ALA A 36 10.06 5.26 2.51
C ALA A 36 9.36 6.28 3.45
N ASP A 37 9.71 7.56 3.37
CA ASP A 37 9.05 8.67 4.09
C ASP A 37 7.91 9.33 3.28
N TYR A 38 7.68 8.87 2.04
CA TYR A 38 6.58 9.33 1.20
C TYR A 38 5.34 8.45 1.41
N GLY A 39 4.25 9.07 1.88
CA GLY A 39 2.93 8.47 1.99
C GLY A 39 2.01 9.11 0.96
N ALA A 40 1.67 8.38 -0.11
CA ALA A 40 0.84 8.88 -1.20
C ALA A 40 -0.59 9.22 -0.74
N ALA A 41 -1.52 8.26 -0.84
CA ALA A 41 -2.86 8.38 -0.26
C ALA A 41 -2.97 7.76 1.15
N GLY A 42 -1.92 7.10 1.62
CA GLY A 42 -1.87 6.33 2.87
C GLY A 42 -0.67 6.70 3.74
N LEU A 43 -0.17 5.72 4.50
CA LEU A 43 0.97 5.92 5.38
C LEU A 43 2.31 5.73 4.64
N PRO A 44 3.36 6.51 4.99
CA PRO A 44 4.69 6.25 4.48
C PRO A 44 5.22 4.90 4.98
N GLY A 45 6.08 4.26 4.18
CA GLY A 45 6.73 3.02 4.57
C GLY A 45 7.36 2.26 3.39
N ALA A 46 7.61 0.98 3.61
CA ALA A 46 8.13 0.09 2.57
C ALA A 46 7.16 -0.04 1.38
N TRP A 47 7.72 -0.08 0.17
CA TRP A 47 6.99 -0.25 -1.09
C TRP A 47 7.18 -1.67 -1.63
N ASN A 48 6.08 -2.29 -2.04
CA ASN A 48 6.08 -3.52 -2.83
C ASN A 48 6.21 -3.12 -4.30
N THR A 49 7.41 -3.24 -4.87
CA THR A 49 7.70 -2.80 -6.24
C THR A 49 7.70 -3.96 -7.22
N PHE A 50 7.07 -3.74 -8.38
CA PHE A 50 6.95 -4.74 -9.42
C PHE A 50 7.25 -4.16 -10.81
N THR A 51 8.46 -4.41 -11.32
CA THR A 51 8.81 -4.04 -12.70
C THR A 51 8.09 -4.90 -13.73
N THR A 52 7.84 -6.16 -13.40
CA THR A 52 7.04 -7.07 -14.23
C THR A 52 6.20 -7.96 -13.32
N MET A 53 4.96 -8.20 -13.70
CA MET A 53 4.13 -9.21 -13.06
C MET A 53 3.63 -10.19 -14.13
N PRO A 54 4.26 -11.36 -14.27
CA PRO A 54 3.75 -12.42 -15.14
C PRO A 54 2.32 -12.81 -14.75
N LEU A 55 1.50 -13.09 -15.76
CA LEU A 55 0.08 -13.38 -15.59
C LEU A 55 -0.17 -14.55 -14.63
N GLY A 56 -1.02 -14.33 -13.62
CA GLY A 56 -1.43 -15.36 -12.65
C GLY A 56 -0.37 -15.78 -11.63
N LEU A 57 0.84 -15.21 -11.69
CA LEU A 57 1.88 -15.47 -10.70
C LEU A 57 1.62 -14.66 -9.42
N ARG A 58 1.65 -15.33 -8.27
CA ARG A 58 1.50 -14.69 -6.96
C ARG A 58 2.83 -14.21 -6.43
N PHE A 59 2.82 -13.01 -5.87
CA PHE A 59 3.95 -12.42 -5.17
C PHE A 59 3.57 -12.15 -3.71
N PRO A 60 4.44 -12.50 -2.74
CA PRO A 60 4.21 -12.18 -1.35
C PRO A 60 4.29 -10.67 -1.13
N LEU A 61 3.46 -10.16 -0.23
CA LEU A 61 3.48 -8.76 0.18
C LEU A 61 4.27 -8.56 1.48
N VAL A 62 4.78 -7.35 1.64
CA VAL A 62 5.25 -6.79 2.91
C VAL A 62 4.39 -5.62 3.33
N ASP A 63 4.24 -5.41 4.65
CA ASP A 63 3.60 -4.22 5.21
C ASP A 63 4.48 -2.96 5.09
N ILE A 64 3.96 -1.80 5.52
CA ILE A 64 4.73 -0.54 5.56
C ILE A 64 5.99 -0.57 6.43
N HIS A 65 6.15 -1.57 7.30
CA HIS A 65 7.37 -1.79 8.09
C HIS A 65 8.32 -2.80 7.44
N GLY A 66 8.03 -3.24 6.21
CA GLY A 66 8.81 -4.21 5.46
C GLY A 66 8.70 -5.64 6.00
N GLN A 67 7.72 -5.92 6.86
CA GLN A 67 7.51 -7.26 7.41
C GLN A 67 6.64 -8.08 6.47
N SER A 68 7.05 -9.33 6.21
CA SER A 68 6.27 -10.24 5.38
C SER A 68 4.90 -10.51 6.00
N VAL A 69 3.87 -10.47 5.15
CA VAL A 69 2.50 -10.85 5.50
C VAL A 69 2.08 -12.11 4.74
N VAL A 70 0.95 -12.69 5.15
CA VAL A 70 0.33 -13.84 4.44
C VAL A 70 -0.28 -13.42 3.09
N GLY A 71 -0.55 -12.12 2.93
CA GLY A 71 -1.13 -11.54 1.72
C GLY A 71 -0.28 -11.73 0.47
N MET A 72 -0.96 -11.95 -0.65
CA MET A 72 -0.37 -12.09 -1.97
C MET A 72 -0.98 -11.10 -2.95
N ILE A 73 -0.19 -10.65 -3.93
CA ILE A 73 -0.67 -9.86 -5.07
C ILE A 73 -0.40 -10.60 -6.38
N TYR A 74 -1.31 -10.47 -7.33
CA TYR A 74 -1.11 -10.93 -8.70
C TYR A 74 -1.94 -10.08 -9.67
N ASN A 75 -1.69 -10.25 -10.96
CA ASN A 75 -2.49 -9.63 -11.99
C ASN A 75 -3.00 -10.65 -13.02
N ILE A 76 -4.07 -10.26 -13.69
CA ILE A 76 -4.54 -10.84 -14.95
C ILE A 76 -4.68 -9.69 -15.95
N GLY A 77 -4.23 -9.89 -17.19
CA GLY A 77 -4.34 -8.91 -18.28
C GLY A 77 -3.21 -7.88 -18.37
N GLY A 78 -2.48 -7.62 -17.28
CA GLY A 78 -1.30 -6.75 -17.29
C GLY A 78 -0.12 -7.44 -17.99
N THR A 79 0.49 -6.77 -18.96
CA THR A 79 1.53 -7.37 -19.82
C THR A 79 2.89 -6.69 -19.71
N GLY A 80 2.97 -5.52 -19.09
CA GLY A 80 4.22 -4.80 -18.89
C GLY A 80 4.03 -3.49 -18.13
N THR A 81 5.14 -2.80 -17.92
CA THR A 81 5.21 -1.46 -17.35
C THR A 81 5.75 -0.50 -18.40
N MET A 82 5.26 0.74 -18.39
CA MET A 82 5.83 1.85 -19.13
C MET A 82 6.27 2.94 -18.15
N SER A 83 7.30 3.68 -18.52
CA SER A 83 7.86 4.77 -17.72
C SER A 83 8.02 6.00 -18.60
N ALA A 84 7.56 7.15 -18.11
CA ALA A 84 7.70 8.44 -18.77
C ALA A 84 7.71 9.56 -17.73
N ASP A 85 8.80 10.33 -17.69
CA ASP A 85 8.94 11.52 -16.84
C ASP A 85 7.81 12.52 -17.12
N ASN A 86 7.02 12.81 -16.09
CA ASN A 86 5.97 13.82 -16.15
C ASN A 86 6.52 15.12 -15.56
N PRO A 87 6.71 16.18 -16.35
CA PRO A 87 7.30 17.43 -15.84
C PRO A 87 6.41 18.16 -14.81
N ALA A 88 5.19 17.69 -14.58
CA ALA A 88 4.29 18.20 -13.54
C ALA A 88 4.41 17.48 -12.19
N THR A 89 5.17 16.40 -12.10
CA THR A 89 5.43 15.63 -10.87
C THR A 89 6.88 15.84 -10.42
N SER A 90 7.18 15.55 -9.15
CA SER A 90 8.56 15.58 -8.64
C SER A 90 8.67 14.76 -7.35
N GLY A 91 9.89 14.37 -6.97
CA GLY A 91 10.12 13.64 -5.72
C GLY A 91 9.34 12.32 -5.68
N GLY A 92 8.63 12.07 -4.58
CA GLY A 92 7.81 10.85 -4.41
C GLY A 92 6.63 10.77 -5.39
N ASP A 93 6.04 11.91 -5.78
CA ASP A 93 4.97 11.92 -6.79
C ASP A 93 5.51 11.52 -8.16
N GLY A 94 6.72 11.97 -8.53
CA GLY A 94 7.36 11.55 -9.79
C GLY A 94 7.70 10.06 -9.77
N ALA A 95 8.30 9.60 -8.68
CA ALA A 95 8.59 8.19 -8.46
C ALA A 95 7.35 7.28 -8.61
N LEU A 96 6.16 7.74 -8.19
CA LEU A 96 4.91 6.97 -8.24
C LEU A 96 4.10 7.14 -9.54
N LEU A 97 4.08 8.35 -10.11
CA LEU A 97 3.14 8.70 -11.19
C LEU A 97 3.77 8.73 -12.58
N ASP A 98 5.10 8.57 -12.68
CA ASP A 98 5.81 8.50 -13.95
C ASP A 98 5.82 7.08 -14.54
N ASP A 99 5.32 6.10 -13.77
CA ASP A 99 5.22 4.70 -14.15
C ASP A 99 3.75 4.28 -14.33
N ALA A 100 3.49 3.36 -15.25
CA ALA A 100 2.15 2.81 -15.48
C ALA A 100 2.20 1.33 -15.89
N MET A 101 1.33 0.52 -15.27
CA MET A 101 1.05 -0.83 -15.77
C MET A 101 0.22 -0.75 -17.05
N THR A 102 0.60 -1.55 -18.05
CA THR A 102 -0.02 -1.58 -19.37
C THR A 102 -0.62 -2.95 -19.66
N SER A 103 -1.66 -2.97 -20.51
CA SER A 103 -2.24 -4.16 -21.10
C SER A 103 -2.42 -3.97 -22.60
N LEU A 104 -2.73 -5.07 -23.29
CA LEU A 104 -3.09 -5.05 -24.71
C LEU A 104 -4.57 -4.66 -24.96
N ASN A 105 -5.37 -4.43 -23.90
CA ASN A 105 -6.80 -4.07 -23.93
C ASN A 105 -7.71 -4.94 -24.83
N ASN A 106 -7.26 -6.13 -25.25
CA ASN A 106 -8.05 -7.08 -26.03
C ASN A 106 -7.46 -8.50 -25.91
N PRO A 107 -8.21 -9.50 -25.40
CA PRO A 107 -9.59 -9.46 -24.93
C PRO A 107 -9.76 -9.18 -23.42
N LEU A 108 -8.68 -8.87 -22.70
CA LEU A 108 -8.69 -8.76 -21.23
C LEU A 108 -8.19 -7.38 -20.76
N ASP A 109 -8.94 -6.79 -19.82
CA ASP A 109 -8.51 -5.63 -19.04
C ASP A 109 -7.46 -6.03 -17.98
N THR A 110 -6.67 -5.06 -17.50
CA THR A 110 -5.78 -5.27 -16.35
C THR A 110 -6.60 -5.34 -15.06
N CYS A 111 -6.53 -6.47 -14.39
CA CYS A 111 -7.07 -6.67 -13.05
C CYS A 111 -5.94 -6.96 -12.07
N ILE A 112 -5.84 -6.17 -11.00
CA ILE A 112 -4.96 -6.44 -9.86
C ILE A 112 -5.77 -7.10 -8.76
N PHE A 113 -5.26 -8.20 -8.23
CA PHE A 113 -5.90 -8.98 -7.19
C PHE A 113 -5.01 -9.06 -5.95
N PHE A 114 -5.65 -8.94 -4.79
CA PHE A 114 -5.06 -9.20 -3.50
C PHE A 114 -5.71 -10.46 -2.92
N GLU A 115 -4.90 -11.45 -2.56
CA GLU A 115 -5.32 -12.74 -2.01
C GLU A 115 -4.85 -12.87 -0.56
N SER A 116 -5.63 -13.60 0.24
CA SER A 116 -5.27 -13.97 1.62
C SER A 116 -5.00 -12.80 2.57
N LEU A 117 -5.56 -11.61 2.27
CA LEU A 117 -5.62 -10.51 3.22
C LEU A 117 -6.55 -10.86 4.38
N VAL A 118 -6.18 -10.40 5.58
CA VAL A 118 -7.04 -10.50 6.75
C VAL A 118 -8.22 -9.53 6.55
N ASN A 119 -9.38 -9.79 7.13
CA ASN A 119 -10.46 -8.80 7.06
C ASN A 119 -10.12 -7.61 7.97
N GLY A 120 -10.17 -6.39 7.43
CA GLY A 120 -9.81 -5.18 8.16
C GLY A 120 -9.89 -3.93 7.28
N ASP A 121 -9.60 -2.78 7.89
CA ASP A 121 -9.44 -1.51 7.17
C ASP A 121 -8.00 -1.43 6.62
N TYR A 122 -7.88 -1.02 5.36
CA TYR A 122 -6.62 -0.89 4.61
C TYR A 122 -6.47 0.50 4.00
#